data_AF-A0A2V6PX20-F1
#
_entry.id   AF-A0A2V6PX20-F1
#
_cell.length_a   1.000
_cell.length_b   1.000
_cell.length_c   1.000
_cell.angle_alpha   90.00
_cell.angle_beta   90.00
_cell.angle_gamma   90.00
#
_symmetry.space_group_name_H-M   'P 1'
#
loop_
_entity.id
_entity.type
_entity.pdbx_description
1 polymer ?
#
loop_
_entity_poly.entity_id
_entity_poly.type
_entity_poly.pdbx_seq_one_letter_code
_entity_poly.pdbx_strand_id
1 'polypeptide(L)'
;MSRRDARKLWRSGEPFIWLTGGALALALIMVAGLVGVIAMNALGFFWPADIVRLTLRDGKVLTGPVVARETIPGRDGFRIKLKVANRDLYGADFVWVDEAQIVARATPGNVAVIERTEWGDLIGTISAVRDGDRVVA
;
A
#
# COMPACT_ATOMS: atom_id res chain seq x y z
N MET A 1 20.35 24.25 -50.20
CA MET A 1 19.84 22.91 -50.59
C MET A 1 19.24 23.02 -51.98
N SER A 2 19.74 22.26 -52.97
CA SER A 2 19.25 22.36 -54.36
C SER A 2 17.88 21.73 -54.52
N ARG A 3 17.00 22.26 -55.39
CA ARG A 3 15.66 21.70 -55.70
C ARG A 3 15.69 20.25 -56.22
N ARG A 4 16.87 19.72 -56.58
CA ARG A 4 17.08 18.31 -56.97
C ARG A 4 17.29 17.40 -55.75
N ASP A 5 17.97 17.88 -54.72
CA ASP A 5 18.26 17.11 -53.50
C ASP A 5 16.99 16.87 -52.69
N ALA A 6 16.13 17.90 -52.55
CA ALA A 6 14.85 17.79 -51.87
C ALA A 6 13.90 16.77 -52.54
N ARG A 7 13.88 16.70 -53.88
CA ARG A 7 13.09 15.71 -54.62
C ARG A 7 13.65 14.29 -54.50
N LYS A 8 14.98 14.15 -54.40
CA LYS A 8 15.65 12.86 -54.19
C LYS A 8 15.37 12.33 -52.78
N LEU A 9 15.45 13.19 -51.77
CA LEU A 9 15.11 12.87 -50.38
C LEU A 9 13.64 12.43 -50.25
N TRP A 10 12.70 13.15 -50.89
CA TRP A 10 11.28 12.77 -50.85
C TRP A 10 11.00 11.45 -51.56
N ARG A 11 11.63 11.18 -52.72
CA ARG A 11 11.50 9.90 -53.45
C ARG A 11 12.21 8.73 -52.80
N SER A 12 13.20 8.97 -51.93
CA SER A 12 13.96 7.92 -51.25
C SER A 12 13.14 7.17 -50.18
N GLY A 13 12.06 7.77 -49.69
CA GLY A 13 11.25 7.21 -48.59
C GLY A 13 11.87 7.36 -47.20
N GLU A 14 13.13 7.81 -47.10
CA GLU A 14 13.84 8.00 -45.83
C GLU A 14 13.06 8.83 -44.80
N PRO A 15 12.38 9.95 -45.15
CA PRO A 15 11.61 10.71 -44.17
C PRO A 15 10.47 9.90 -43.52
N PHE A 16 9.84 8.99 -44.25
CA PHE A 16 8.77 8.15 -43.72
C PHE A 16 9.31 7.06 -42.78
N ILE A 17 10.53 6.55 -43.02
CA ILE A 17 11.20 5.58 -42.14
C ILE A 17 11.55 6.24 -40.80
N TRP A 18 12.08 7.47 -40.83
CA TRP A 18 12.36 8.23 -39.61
C TRP A 18 11.07 8.60 -38.86
N LEU A 19 9.99 8.92 -39.57
CA LEU A 19 8.70 9.21 -38.96
C LEU A 19 8.12 7.98 -38.23
N THR A 20 8.13 6.80 -38.85
CA THR A 20 7.61 5.58 -38.24
C THR A 20 8.49 5.09 -37.09
N GLY A 21 9.83 5.15 -37.25
CA GLY A 21 10.77 4.86 -36.17
C GLY A 21 10.63 5.81 -34.99
N GLY A 22 10.48 7.11 -35.26
CA GLY A 22 10.23 8.13 -34.23
C GLY A 22 8.88 7.94 -33.53
N ALA A 23 7.82 7.63 -34.29
CA ALA A 23 6.51 7.33 -33.73
C ALA A 23 6.53 6.07 -32.84
N LEU A 24 7.24 5.01 -33.26
CA LEU A 24 7.42 3.80 -32.46
C LEU A 24 8.21 4.09 -31.18
N ALA A 25 9.32 4.83 -31.27
CA ALA A 25 10.11 5.20 -30.09
C ALA A 25 9.28 6.02 -29.10
N LEU A 26 8.50 7.00 -29.58
CA LEU A 26 7.59 7.78 -28.76
C LEU A 26 6.53 6.89 -28.10
N ALA A 27 5.92 5.96 -28.85
CA ALA A 27 4.94 5.03 -28.30
C ALA A 27 5.52 4.15 -27.18
N LEU A 28 6.74 3.63 -27.37
CA LEU A 28 7.43 2.85 -26.33
C LEU A 28 7.73 3.69 -25.09
N ILE A 29 8.16 4.95 -25.25
CA ILE A 29 8.36 5.88 -24.12
C ILE A 29 7.05 6.11 -23.37
N MET A 30 5.94 6.33 -24.08
CA MET A 30 4.64 6.51 -23.44
C MET A 30 4.19 5.27 -22.67
N VAL A 31 4.35 4.08 -23.26
CA VAL A 31 3.99 2.81 -22.59
C VAL A 31 4.87 2.59 -21.35
N ALA A 32 6.19 2.77 -21.47
CA ALA A 32 7.09 2.64 -20.33
C ALA A 32 6.79 3.67 -19.25
N GLY A 33 6.48 4.91 -19.62
CA GLY A 33 6.05 5.96 -18.70
C GLY A 33 4.76 5.59 -17.96
N LEU A 34 3.75 5.10 -18.68
CA LEU A 34 2.49 4.64 -18.08
C LEU A 34 2.72 3.48 -17.10
N VAL A 35 3.49 2.46 -17.50
CA VAL A 35 3.84 1.32 -16.63
C VAL A 35 4.60 1.81 -15.40
N GLY A 36 5.54 2.75 -15.56
CA GLY A 36 6.28 3.34 -14.46
C GLY A 36 5.38 4.06 -13.46
N VAL A 37 4.44 4.88 -13.94
CA VAL A 37 3.45 5.56 -13.08
C VAL A 37 2.58 4.55 -12.34
N ILE A 38 2.08 3.52 -13.02
CA ILE A 38 1.26 2.47 -12.39
C ILE A 38 2.07 1.75 -11.31
N ALA A 39 3.30 1.33 -11.62
CA ALA A 39 4.17 0.64 -10.67
C ALA A 39 4.42 1.50 -9.42
N MET A 40 4.84 2.75 -9.59
CA MET A 40 5.13 3.65 -8.47
C MET A 40 3.90 3.85 -7.55
N ASN A 41 2.70 3.90 -8.10
CA ASN A 41 1.47 4.03 -7.31
C ASN A 41 1.02 2.70 -6.69
N ALA A 42 1.29 1.56 -7.32
CA ALA A 42 0.83 0.25 -6.88
C ALA A 42 1.77 -0.45 -5.88
N LEU A 43 3.09 -0.26 -5.98
CA LEU A 43 4.08 -1.01 -5.18
C LEU A 43 3.86 -0.85 -3.66
N GLY A 44 3.38 0.30 -3.21
CA GLY A 44 3.08 0.55 -1.80
C GLY A 44 1.94 -0.33 -1.25
N PHE A 45 0.99 -0.75 -2.09
CA PHE A 45 -0.12 -1.62 -1.66
C PHE A 45 0.31 -3.08 -1.42
N PHE A 46 1.42 -3.50 -2.02
CA PHE A 46 1.96 -4.84 -1.84
C PHE A 46 2.79 -4.98 -0.56
N TRP A 47 3.16 -3.87 0.08
CA TRP A 47 3.97 -3.91 1.29
C TRP A 47 3.08 -3.90 2.54
N PRO A 48 3.24 -4.87 3.46
CA PRO A 48 2.47 -4.89 4.70
C PRO A 48 2.80 -3.67 5.56
N ALA A 49 1.78 -3.04 6.09
CA ALA A 49 1.93 -1.91 7.01
C ALA A 49 2.42 -2.39 8.39
N ASP A 50 3.20 -1.54 9.05
CA ASP A 50 3.67 -1.81 10.42
C ASP A 50 2.50 -1.99 11.38
N ILE A 51 2.58 -3.03 12.20
CA ILE A 51 1.59 -3.29 13.24
C ILE A 51 1.99 -2.57 14.51
N VAL A 52 1.17 -1.61 14.94
CA VAL A 52 1.41 -0.87 16.17
C VAL A 52 0.54 -1.41 17.29
N ARG A 53 1.07 -1.38 18.51
CA ARG A 53 0.36 -1.59 19.75
C ARG A 53 0.23 -0.24 20.46
N LEU A 54 -1.00 0.21 20.63
CA LEU A 54 -1.37 1.42 21.33
C LEU A 54 -1.83 1.07 22.73
N THR A 55 -1.31 1.77 23.73
CA THR A 55 -1.86 1.77 25.09
C THR A 55 -2.58 3.10 25.29
N LEU A 56 -3.84 3.05 25.68
CA LEU A 56 -4.68 4.22 25.93
C LEU A 56 -4.65 4.62 27.41
N ARG A 57 -5.05 5.86 27.71
CA ARG A 57 -5.18 6.38 29.08
C ARG A 57 -6.14 5.57 29.96
N ASP A 58 -7.15 4.94 29.36
CA ASP A 58 -8.12 4.07 30.05
C ASP A 58 -7.58 2.64 30.31
N GLY A 59 -6.32 2.38 29.94
CA GLY A 59 -5.67 1.08 30.08
C GLY A 59 -5.95 0.10 28.93
N LYS A 60 -6.81 0.45 27.96
CA LYS A 60 -7.05 -0.41 26.80
C LYS A 60 -5.80 -0.52 25.94
N VAL A 61 -5.55 -1.73 25.45
CA VAL A 61 -4.47 -2.02 24.51
C VAL A 61 -5.08 -2.41 23.18
N LEU A 62 -4.77 -1.65 22.13
CA LEU A 62 -5.24 -1.91 20.78
C LEU A 62 -4.03 -2.26 19.91
N THR A 63 -4.11 -3.33 19.13
CA THR A 63 -3.03 -3.75 18.22
C THR A 63 -3.56 -3.81 16.81
N GLY A 64 -2.84 -3.22 15.86
CA GLY A 64 -3.23 -3.21 14.45
C GLY A 64 -2.46 -2.16 13.64
N PRO A 65 -2.57 -2.18 12.31
CA PRO A 65 -2.00 -1.13 11.47
C PRO A 65 -2.84 0.15 11.57
N VAL A 66 -2.16 1.30 11.51
CA VAL A 66 -2.81 2.61 11.37
C VAL A 66 -3.20 2.81 9.90
N VAL A 67 -4.50 2.91 9.63
CA VAL A 67 -5.03 3.02 8.25
C VAL A 67 -5.42 4.44 7.85
N ALA A 68 -5.63 5.33 8.82
CA ALA A 68 -5.92 6.73 8.55
C ALA A 68 -5.52 7.62 9.74
N ARG A 69 -5.25 8.90 9.45
CA ARG A 69 -5.05 9.96 10.43
C ARG A 69 -5.76 11.21 9.93
N GLU A 70 -6.64 11.77 10.75
CA GLU A 70 -7.48 12.90 10.38
C GLU A 70 -7.53 13.94 11.50
N THR A 71 -7.73 15.20 11.14
CA THR A 71 -8.08 16.24 12.10
C THR A 71 -9.47 15.98 12.68
N ILE A 72 -9.67 16.31 13.94
CA ILE A 72 -10.97 16.10 14.57
C ILE A 72 -11.87 17.31 14.27
N PRO A 73 -13.08 17.12 13.71
CA PRO A 73 -13.97 18.24 13.40
C PRO A 73 -14.32 19.05 14.67
N GLY A 74 -14.14 20.38 14.60
CA GLY A 74 -14.54 21.30 15.67
C GLY A 74 -13.63 21.30 16.91
N ARG A 75 -12.47 20.65 16.88
CA ARG A 75 -11.48 20.71 17.95
C ARG A 75 -10.05 20.58 17.43
N ASP A 76 -9.11 21.16 18.14
CA ASP A 76 -7.69 20.97 17.83
C ASP A 76 -7.25 19.55 18.21
N GLY A 77 -6.53 18.92 17.27
CA GLY A 77 -5.95 17.60 17.45
C GLY A 77 -6.28 16.63 16.32
N PHE A 78 -5.70 15.44 16.42
CA PHE A 78 -5.82 14.38 15.45
C PHE A 78 -6.44 13.13 16.06
N ARG A 79 -7.17 12.39 15.24
CA ARG A 79 -7.61 11.02 15.50
C ARG A 79 -6.98 10.09 14.48
N ILE A 80 -6.65 8.88 14.91
CA ILE A 80 -6.15 7.82 14.04
C ILE A 80 -7.17 6.68 13.97
N LYS A 81 -7.30 6.08 12.79
CA LYS A 81 -8.11 4.89 12.57
C LYS A 81 -7.19 3.69 12.61
N LEU A 82 -7.43 2.78 13.55
CA LEU A 82 -6.69 1.53 13.70
C LEU A 82 -7.54 0.38 13.16
N LYS A 83 -6.96 -0.52 12.37
CA LYS A 83 -7.61 -1.79 12.00
C LYS A 83 -7.32 -2.81 13.11
N VAL A 84 -8.21 -2.95 14.07
CA VAL A 84 -8.06 -3.87 15.21
C VAL A 84 -8.37 -5.33 14.86
N ALA A 85 -9.05 -5.55 13.72
CA ALA A 85 -9.43 -6.87 13.23
C ALA A 85 -10.24 -7.69 14.26
N ASN A 86 -10.25 -9.03 14.15
CA ASN A 86 -10.90 -9.94 15.11
C ASN A 86 -12.37 -9.55 15.40
N ARG A 87 -13.17 -9.28 14.35
CA ARG A 87 -14.57 -8.82 14.47
C ARG A 87 -15.42 -9.74 15.35
N ASP A 88 -15.16 -11.02 15.27
CA ASP A 88 -15.78 -12.08 16.06
C ASP A 88 -15.56 -11.91 17.58
N LEU A 89 -14.44 -11.29 17.98
CA LEU A 89 -14.12 -11.02 19.39
C LEU A 89 -14.53 -9.61 19.84
N TYR A 90 -14.34 -8.61 18.98
CA TYR A 90 -14.46 -7.19 19.36
C TYR A 90 -15.68 -6.48 18.78
N GLY A 91 -16.39 -7.11 17.85
CA GLY A 91 -17.56 -6.54 17.16
C GLY A 91 -17.24 -5.47 16.11
N ALA A 92 -15.98 -5.03 15.98
CA ALA A 92 -15.56 -4.00 15.04
C ALA A 92 -14.17 -4.28 14.45
N ASP A 93 -14.01 -4.05 13.14
CA ASP A 93 -12.69 -4.17 12.47
C ASP A 93 -11.82 -2.94 12.63
N PHE A 94 -12.46 -1.79 12.88
CA PHE A 94 -11.82 -0.48 12.90
C PHE A 94 -12.26 0.31 14.11
N VAL A 95 -11.30 0.97 14.76
CA VAL A 95 -11.55 1.85 15.90
C VAL A 95 -10.87 3.19 15.65
N TRP A 96 -11.61 4.28 15.86
CA TRP A 96 -11.04 5.61 15.92
C TRP A 96 -10.51 5.87 17.33
N VAL A 97 -9.26 6.33 17.41
CA VAL A 97 -8.60 6.69 18.66
C VAL A 97 -8.09 8.12 18.54
N ASP A 98 -8.49 8.98 19.48
CA ASP A 98 -7.91 10.30 19.61
C ASP A 98 -6.43 10.18 19.97
N GLU A 99 -5.54 10.85 19.23
CA GLU A 99 -4.09 10.73 19.49
C GLU A 99 -3.73 11.18 20.93
N ALA A 100 -4.48 12.14 21.49
CA ALA A 100 -4.30 12.61 22.86
C ALA A 100 -4.58 11.55 23.94
N GLN A 101 -5.32 10.48 23.61
CA GLN A 101 -5.62 9.37 24.52
C GLN A 101 -4.53 8.30 24.52
N ILE A 102 -3.57 8.35 23.59
CA ILE A 102 -2.51 7.34 23.48
C ILE A 102 -1.37 7.71 24.44
N VAL A 103 -1.10 6.83 25.41
CA VAL A 103 0.00 7.01 26.38
C VAL A 103 1.28 6.29 25.97
N ALA A 104 1.18 5.25 25.14
CA ALA A 104 2.33 4.53 24.60
C ALA A 104 2.04 3.98 23.20
N ARG A 105 3.09 3.93 22.37
CA ARG A 105 3.10 3.29 21.04
C ARG A 105 4.30 2.36 20.96
N ALA A 106 4.09 1.12 20.54
CA ALA A 106 5.15 0.15 20.30
C ALA A 106 4.91 -0.61 18.98
N THR A 107 5.96 -1.08 18.33
CA THR A 107 5.88 -1.94 17.14
C THR A 107 6.39 -3.33 17.51
N PRO A 108 5.53 -4.22 18.03
CA PRO A 108 5.96 -5.53 18.53
C PRO A 108 6.37 -6.46 17.38
N GLY A 109 7.60 -7.00 17.45
CA GLY A 109 8.12 -7.92 16.42
C GLY A 109 7.54 -9.34 16.45
N ASN A 110 6.69 -9.67 17.42
CA ASN A 110 6.10 -11.00 17.60
C ASN A 110 4.60 -11.08 17.26
N VAL A 111 4.07 -10.04 16.60
CA VAL A 111 2.68 -10.04 16.14
C VAL A 111 2.60 -10.62 14.74
N ALA A 112 1.66 -11.54 14.57
CA ALA A 112 1.29 -12.13 13.30
C ALA A 112 -0.06 -11.56 12.84
N VAL A 113 -0.19 -11.43 11.52
CA VAL A 113 -1.44 -11.13 10.84
C VAL A 113 -1.77 -12.32 9.94
N ILE A 114 -2.92 -12.94 10.14
CA ILE A 114 -3.37 -14.11 9.40
C ILE A 114 -4.68 -13.75 8.70
N GLU A 115 -4.72 -13.83 7.38
CA GLU A 115 -5.97 -13.64 6.64
C GLU A 115 -6.85 -14.90 6.75
N ARG A 116 -8.10 -14.71 7.14
CA ARG A 116 -9.11 -15.79 7.20
C ARG A 116 -10.17 -15.55 6.13
N THR A 117 -10.73 -16.64 5.60
CA THR A 117 -11.85 -16.59 4.64
C THR A 117 -13.11 -15.97 5.27
N GLU A 118 -13.33 -16.21 6.56
CA GLU A 118 -14.41 -15.60 7.33
C GLU A 118 -13.84 -14.57 8.31
N TRP A 119 -14.49 -13.40 8.37
CA TRP A 119 -14.19 -12.30 9.29
C TRP A 119 -12.86 -11.56 9.06
N GLY A 120 -12.17 -11.84 7.96
CA GLY A 120 -10.98 -11.10 7.51
C GLY A 120 -9.74 -11.39 8.35
N ASP A 121 -8.93 -10.36 8.61
CA ASP A 121 -7.67 -10.51 9.33
C ASP A 121 -7.88 -11.02 10.76
N LEU A 122 -6.94 -11.86 11.21
CA LEU A 122 -6.68 -12.18 12.61
C LEU A 122 -5.35 -11.56 13.00
N ILE A 123 -5.37 -10.72 14.03
CA ILE A 123 -4.17 -10.07 14.57
C ILE A 123 -3.92 -10.60 15.98
N GLY A 124 -2.73 -11.15 16.21
CA GLY A 124 -2.37 -11.73 17.50
C GLY A 124 -0.94 -12.20 17.57
N THR A 125 -0.58 -12.87 18.66
CA THR A 125 0.74 -13.50 18.83
C THR A 125 0.61 -15.02 18.68
N ILE A 126 1.54 -15.63 17.95
CA ILE A 126 1.59 -17.10 17.82
C ILE A 126 2.13 -17.68 19.12
N SER A 127 1.36 -18.56 19.76
CA SER A 127 1.76 -19.23 21.00
C SER A 127 2.40 -20.59 20.76
N ALA A 128 1.92 -21.33 19.76
CA ALA A 128 2.45 -22.61 19.31
C ALA A 128 1.90 -22.94 17.91
N VAL A 129 2.66 -23.71 17.14
CA VAL A 129 2.25 -24.37 15.90
C VAL A 129 2.14 -25.86 16.19
N ARG A 130 1.04 -26.49 15.77
CA ARG A 130 0.79 -27.92 15.98
C ARG A 130 0.50 -28.64 14.67
N ASP A 131 1.03 -29.86 14.55
CA ASP A 131 0.67 -30.85 13.54
C ASP A 131 -0.08 -32.00 14.24
N GLY A 132 -1.41 -32.01 14.11
CA GLY A 132 -2.29 -32.81 14.97
C GLY A 132 -2.09 -32.44 16.45
N ASP A 133 -1.78 -33.44 17.28
CA ASP A 133 -1.50 -33.24 18.70
C ASP A 133 -0.03 -32.86 19.00
N ARG A 134 0.85 -32.87 17.99
CA ARG A 134 2.28 -32.61 18.16
C ARG A 134 2.58 -31.13 18.01
N VAL A 135 3.20 -30.51 19.02
CA VAL A 135 3.76 -29.15 18.89
C VAL A 135 5.04 -29.21 18.04
N VAL A 136 5.09 -28.38 17.01
CA VAL A 136 6.19 -28.32 16.03
C VAL A 136 6.97 -27.00 16.07
N ALA A 137 6.37 -25.91 16.57
CA ALA A 137 7.03 -24.63 16.84
C ALA A 137 6.27 -23.84 17.92
#